data_AF-A0A9W9J0X8-F1
#
_entry.id   AF-A0A9W9J0X8-F1
#
_cell.length_a   1.000
_cell.length_b   1.000
_cell.length_c   1.000
_cell.angle_alpha   90.00
_cell.angle_beta   90.00
_cell.angle_gamma   90.00
#
_symmetry.space_group_name_H-M   'P 1'
#
loop_
_entity.id
_entity.type
_entity.pdbx_description
1 polymer ?
#
loop_
_entity_poly.entity_id
_entity_poly.type
_entity_poly.pdbx_seq_one_letter_code
_entity_poly.pdbx_strand_id
1 'polypeptide(L)'
;MVQNASVYLARYTTSNICPLRCLLELKKDSRGLELRYQDPLWINVYRRFYFIHLQLATRRFYYGEKFGISTEALSYTQVRTNPKLSSCPEITSLFSTDAQICPKTPGLCLRIQQITMQNLRGNLHKLCLSAHTSGVRRAELYDTVVKAYISGNKAPSSTYTCRVCTAESLVDLALVLTTWINLGPDLTPDDPRWIVHSCGGELSKVTLGPNHRKDSSRVCFENVSPRSLEALRSCNLSYLKDQRFKRVMCQVYWGKSVWYLPPKGSWGNYWFMS
;
A
#
# COMPACT_ATOMS: atom_id res chain seq x y z
N MET A 1 -51.68 5.49 -3.29
CA MET A 1 -50.51 6.36 -3.09
C MET A 1 -49.43 5.53 -2.40
N VAL A 2 -48.46 5.01 -3.17
CA VAL A 2 -47.26 4.38 -2.63
C VAL A 2 -46.10 5.09 -3.32
N GLN A 3 -45.39 5.93 -2.56
CA GLN A 3 -44.21 6.63 -3.05
C GLN A 3 -43.07 5.62 -3.23
N ASN A 4 -42.61 5.50 -4.47
CA ASN A 4 -41.38 4.80 -4.84
C ASN A 4 -40.19 5.48 -4.14
N ALA A 5 -39.63 4.82 -3.13
CA ALA A 5 -38.32 5.17 -2.59
C ALA A 5 -37.25 4.71 -3.59
N SER A 6 -36.73 5.65 -4.38
CA SER A 6 -35.57 5.45 -5.24
C SER A 6 -34.34 5.17 -4.37
N VAL A 7 -33.89 3.91 -4.35
CA VAL A 7 -32.67 3.48 -3.65
C VAL A 7 -31.46 3.97 -4.44
N TYR A 8 -30.80 5.02 -3.95
CA TYR A 8 -29.52 5.50 -4.48
C TYR A 8 -28.39 4.51 -4.12
N LEU A 9 -28.17 3.50 -4.97
CA LEU A 9 -26.94 2.71 -4.98
C LEU A 9 -25.78 3.60 -5.46
N ALA A 10 -24.89 3.98 -4.55
CA ALA A 10 -23.69 4.76 -4.87
C ALA A 10 -22.80 4.00 -5.87
N ARG A 11 -22.69 4.53 -7.09
CA ARG A 11 -21.84 4.02 -8.18
C ARG A 11 -20.35 4.19 -7.80
N TYR A 12 -19.65 3.11 -7.50
CA TYR A 12 -18.20 3.14 -7.34
C TYR A 12 -17.50 3.02 -8.70
N THR A 13 -16.94 4.13 -9.20
CA THR A 13 -15.99 4.11 -10.32
C THR A 13 -14.59 3.73 -9.82
N THR A 14 -13.79 3.09 -10.68
CA THR A 14 -12.40 2.67 -10.40
C THR A 14 -11.47 3.81 -9.97
N SER A 15 -11.86 5.06 -10.22
CA SER A 15 -11.14 6.27 -9.83
C SER A 15 -11.41 6.75 -8.39
N ASN A 16 -12.33 6.12 -7.66
CA ASN A 16 -12.95 6.71 -6.47
C ASN A 16 -12.85 5.89 -5.17
N ILE A 17 -11.93 4.94 -5.06
CA ILE A 17 -11.70 4.21 -3.80
C ILE A 17 -10.81 5.04 -2.86
N CYS A 18 -11.29 6.24 -2.51
CA CYS A 18 -10.79 6.99 -1.37
C CYS A 18 -11.64 6.59 -0.16
N PRO A 19 -11.07 6.02 0.92
CA PRO A 19 -11.84 5.70 2.12
C PRO A 19 -12.47 6.95 2.75
N LEU A 20 -11.94 8.14 2.45
CA LEU A 20 -12.48 9.43 2.87
C LEU A 20 -13.26 10.07 1.72
N ARG A 21 -14.55 9.76 1.64
CA ARG A 21 -15.46 10.28 0.59
C ARG A 21 -15.59 11.81 0.62
N CYS A 22 -15.40 12.44 1.77
CA CYS A 22 -15.50 13.89 1.97
C CYS A 22 -14.39 14.70 1.26
N LEU A 23 -13.34 14.04 0.76
CA LEU A 23 -12.20 14.72 0.15
C LEU A 23 -12.28 14.83 -1.38
N LEU A 24 -13.42 14.48 -2.00
CA LEU A 24 -13.57 14.54 -3.46
C LEU A 24 -13.40 15.96 -4.03
N GLU A 25 -13.83 16.98 -3.29
CA GLU A 25 -13.73 18.41 -3.64
C GLU A 25 -12.27 18.94 -3.55
N LEU A 26 -11.50 18.48 -2.55
CA LEU A 26 -10.12 18.91 -2.28
C LEU A 26 -9.06 18.29 -3.22
N LYS A 27 -9.47 17.39 -4.11
CA LYS A 27 -8.57 16.65 -5.03
C LYS A 27 -8.09 17.46 -6.23
N LYS A 28 -8.73 18.58 -6.57
CA LYS A 28 -8.46 19.31 -7.83
C LYS A 28 -7.08 19.96 -7.87
N ASP A 29 -6.52 20.38 -6.72
CA ASP A 29 -5.24 21.10 -6.66
C ASP A 29 -4.15 20.40 -5.81
N SER A 30 -4.43 19.24 -5.23
CA SER A 30 -3.46 18.56 -4.37
C SER A 30 -2.50 17.70 -5.19
N ARG A 31 -1.19 17.94 -5.09
CA ARG A 31 -0.13 17.00 -5.49
C ARG A 31 -0.39 15.66 -4.80
N GLY A 32 -1.01 14.72 -5.51
CA GLY A 32 -1.33 13.41 -4.97
C GLY A 32 -0.08 12.53 -4.92
N LEU A 33 0.15 11.85 -3.80
CA LEU A 33 0.90 10.60 -3.80
C LEU A 33 -0.04 9.55 -4.39
N GLU A 34 -0.16 9.56 -5.71
CA GLU A 34 -0.59 8.32 -6.33
C GLU A 34 0.48 7.31 -5.91
N LEU A 35 0.12 6.36 -5.04
CA LEU A 35 0.87 5.14 -4.87
C LEU A 35 0.69 4.32 -6.17
N ARG A 36 0.94 4.95 -7.32
CA ARG A 36 1.34 4.31 -8.56
C ARG A 36 2.71 3.75 -8.25
N TYR A 37 2.69 2.63 -7.55
CA TYR A 37 3.57 1.57 -7.96
C TYR A 37 3.29 1.36 -9.46
N GLN A 38 4.13 1.93 -10.31
CA GLN A 38 4.26 1.48 -11.69
C GLN A 38 4.76 0.04 -11.60
N ASP A 39 3.84 -0.86 -11.32
CA ASP A 39 4.04 -2.28 -11.46
C ASP A 39 3.87 -2.59 -12.94
N PRO A 40 4.92 -3.04 -13.66
CA PRO A 40 4.81 -3.46 -15.04
C PRO A 40 3.94 -4.73 -15.24
N LEU A 41 3.32 -5.28 -14.19
CA LEU A 41 2.23 -6.28 -14.26
C LEU A 41 0.84 -5.66 -14.45
N TRP A 42 0.71 -4.34 -14.59
CA TRP A 42 -0.61 -3.69 -14.58
C TRP A 42 -1.37 -3.96 -13.28
N ILE A 43 -0.68 -4.29 -12.17
CA ILE A 43 -1.25 -4.38 -10.82
C ILE A 43 -1.48 -2.94 -10.33
N ASN A 44 -2.44 -2.28 -10.97
CA ASN A 44 -2.97 -1.01 -10.51
C ASN A 44 -3.60 -1.27 -9.14
N VAL A 45 -2.87 -0.91 -8.10
CA VAL A 45 -3.43 -0.72 -6.77
C VAL A 45 -4.24 0.57 -6.84
N TYR A 46 -5.54 0.50 -6.56
CA TYR A 46 -6.44 1.65 -6.67
C TYR A 46 -6.42 2.53 -5.42
N ARG A 47 -5.29 2.59 -4.71
CA ARG A 47 -5.15 3.41 -3.52
C ARG A 47 -4.42 4.70 -3.85
N ARG A 48 -5.17 5.79 -3.89
CA ARG A 48 -4.59 7.13 -3.96
C ARG A 48 -4.37 7.66 -2.55
N PHE A 49 -3.14 8.04 -2.26
CA PHE A 49 -2.79 8.68 -1.00
C PHE A 49 -2.56 10.17 -1.28
N TYR A 50 -3.35 11.08 -0.74
CA TYR A 50 -3.17 12.50 -1.02
C TYR A 50 -2.43 13.17 0.12
N PHE A 51 -1.78 14.31 -0.14
CA PHE A 51 -1.12 15.09 0.90
C PHE A 51 -2.11 15.43 2.03
N ILE A 52 -3.37 15.68 1.71
CA ILE A 52 -4.42 15.91 2.70
C ILE A 52 -4.61 14.73 3.67
N HIS A 53 -4.31 13.49 3.29
CA HIS A 53 -4.33 12.35 4.22
C HIS A 53 -3.20 12.42 5.23
N LEU A 54 -2.00 12.83 4.79
CA LEU A 54 -0.88 13.16 5.66
C LEU A 54 -1.29 14.26 6.64
N GLN A 55 -1.94 15.31 6.12
CA GLN A 55 -2.42 16.45 6.88
C GLN A 55 -3.39 16.08 7.98
N LEU A 56 -4.44 15.34 7.62
CA LEU A 56 -5.44 14.96 8.60
C LEU A 56 -4.88 14.01 9.65
N ALA A 57 -3.99 13.07 9.29
CA ALA A 57 -3.40 12.17 10.27
C ALA A 57 -2.49 12.90 11.26
N THR A 58 -1.66 13.81 10.75
CA THR A 58 -0.70 14.55 11.57
C THR A 58 -1.37 15.63 12.41
N ARG A 59 -2.41 16.31 11.88
CA ARG A 59 -3.24 17.22 12.68
C ARG A 59 -3.94 16.51 13.83
N ARG A 60 -4.45 15.28 13.62
CA ARG A 60 -5.01 14.50 14.74
C ARG A 60 -3.96 14.21 15.82
N PHE A 61 -2.74 13.89 15.41
CA PHE A 61 -1.65 13.60 16.35
C PHE A 61 -1.29 14.83 17.21
N TYR A 62 -1.18 16.01 16.61
CA TYR A 62 -0.79 17.22 17.34
C TYR A 62 -1.93 17.90 18.10
N TYR A 63 -3.14 17.92 17.53
CA TYR A 63 -4.25 18.72 18.05
C TYR A 63 -5.37 17.88 18.67
N GLY A 64 -5.33 16.56 18.50
CA GLY A 64 -6.31 15.61 19.04
C GLY A 64 -7.39 15.17 18.03
N GLU A 65 -8.25 14.26 18.47
CA GLU A 65 -9.18 13.50 17.61
C GLU A 65 -10.11 14.34 16.74
N LYS A 66 -10.49 15.53 17.22
CA LYS A 66 -11.43 16.44 16.56
C LYS A 66 -10.84 17.10 15.31
N PHE A 67 -9.52 17.07 15.14
CA PHE A 67 -8.80 17.84 14.12
C PHE A 67 -8.29 16.99 12.95
N GLY A 68 -8.69 15.72 12.87
CA GLY A 68 -8.20 14.86 11.81
C GLY A 68 -8.65 13.41 11.87
N ILE A 69 -7.93 12.55 11.16
CA ILE A 69 -8.23 11.11 11.02
C ILE A 69 -7.20 10.28 11.77
N SER A 70 -7.61 9.09 12.21
CA SER A 70 -6.67 8.16 12.83
C SER A 70 -5.76 7.51 11.78
N THR A 71 -4.60 6.99 12.21
CA THR A 71 -3.71 6.26 11.31
C THR A 71 -4.32 4.93 10.85
N GLU A 72 -5.25 4.34 11.63
CA GLU A 72 -6.02 3.17 11.23
C GLU A 72 -7.00 3.47 10.10
N ALA A 73 -7.52 4.69 10.00
CA ALA A 73 -8.36 5.12 8.88
C ALA A 73 -7.56 5.16 7.55
N LEU A 74 -6.23 5.18 7.64
CA LEU A 74 -5.31 5.05 6.52
C LEU A 74 -4.90 3.59 6.25
N SER A 75 -5.44 2.60 6.95
CA SER A 75 -5.22 1.20 6.56
C SER A 75 -6.06 0.86 5.33
N TYR A 76 -5.50 0.04 4.45
CA TYR A 76 -6.19 -0.43 3.24
C TYR A 76 -5.65 -1.80 2.86
N THR A 77 -6.52 -2.68 2.38
CA THR A 77 -6.15 -3.99 1.87
C THR A 77 -6.95 -4.29 0.62
N GLN A 78 -6.28 -4.75 -0.41
CA GLN A 78 -6.84 -5.09 -1.71
C GLN A 78 -6.26 -6.41 -2.19
N VAL A 79 -7.11 -7.27 -2.73
CA VAL A 79 -6.72 -8.46 -3.47
C VAL A 79 -7.07 -8.27 -4.93
N ARG A 80 -6.20 -8.72 -5.82
CA ARG A 80 -6.42 -8.72 -7.25
C ARG A 80 -6.08 -10.07 -7.85
N THR A 81 -6.99 -10.62 -8.65
CA THR A 81 -6.78 -11.84 -9.44
C THR A 81 -6.65 -11.46 -10.91
N ASN A 82 -5.47 -11.58 -11.49
CA ASN A 82 -5.33 -11.42 -12.93
C ASN A 82 -5.68 -12.75 -13.60
N PRO A 83 -6.78 -12.83 -14.37
CA PRO A 83 -7.20 -14.08 -14.99
C PRO A 83 -6.12 -14.59 -15.94
N LYS A 84 -6.06 -15.92 -16.09
CA LYS A 84 -5.13 -16.61 -16.97
C LYS A 84 -5.28 -16.08 -18.40
N LEU A 85 -4.26 -15.36 -18.88
CA LEU A 85 -4.08 -15.10 -20.31
C LEU A 85 -3.39 -16.32 -20.93
N SER A 86 -3.55 -16.53 -22.23
CA SER A 86 -3.04 -17.71 -22.96
C SER A 86 -1.53 -18.00 -22.74
N SER A 87 -0.74 -17.00 -22.31
CA SER A 87 0.70 -17.11 -22.05
C SER A 87 1.13 -16.98 -20.57
N CYS A 88 0.21 -16.74 -19.62
CA CYS A 88 0.57 -16.46 -18.22
C CYS A 88 -0.34 -17.23 -17.23
N PRO A 89 0.21 -17.83 -16.15
CA PRO A 89 -0.61 -18.42 -15.10
C PRO A 89 -1.49 -17.34 -14.43
N GLU A 90 -2.58 -17.76 -13.81
CA GLU A 90 -3.38 -16.88 -12.95
C GLU A 90 -2.50 -16.34 -11.81
N ILE A 91 -2.51 -15.02 -11.63
CA ILE A 91 -1.74 -14.36 -10.57
C ILE A 91 -2.71 -13.77 -9.58
N THR A 92 -2.61 -14.21 -8.32
CA THR A 92 -3.28 -13.53 -7.21
C THR A 92 -2.28 -12.68 -6.47
N SER A 93 -2.59 -11.39 -6.36
CA SER A 93 -1.77 -10.41 -5.63
C SER A 93 -2.58 -9.78 -4.52
N LEU A 94 -1.95 -9.54 -3.38
CA LEU A 94 -2.48 -8.77 -2.28
C LEU A 94 -1.61 -7.55 -2.07
N PHE A 95 -2.25 -6.40 -1.93
CA PHE A 95 -1.65 -5.17 -1.47
C PHE A 95 -2.29 -4.77 -0.15
N SER A 96 -1.48 -4.44 0.84
CA SER A 96 -1.94 -3.83 2.07
C SER A 96 -1.04 -2.68 2.48
N THR A 97 -1.63 -1.75 3.21
CA THR A 97 -0.94 -0.58 3.74
C THR A 97 -1.45 -0.31 5.13
N ASP A 98 -0.54 0.01 6.04
CA ASP A 98 -0.79 0.55 7.37
C ASP A 98 -0.03 1.87 7.51
N ALA A 99 -0.47 2.73 8.42
CA ALA A 99 0.19 3.99 8.74
C ALA A 99 0.47 4.08 10.25
N GLN A 100 1.55 4.77 10.61
CA GLN A 100 1.89 5.13 11.99
C GLN A 100 2.59 6.47 12.02
N ILE A 101 2.50 7.20 13.13
CA ILE A 101 3.28 8.43 13.34
C ILE A 101 4.40 8.13 14.31
N CYS A 102 5.64 8.42 13.93
CA CYS A 102 6.79 8.28 14.82
C CYS A 102 6.86 9.48 15.78
N PRO A 103 6.76 9.30 17.11
CA PRO A 103 6.77 10.43 18.05
C PRO A 103 8.15 11.10 18.18
N LYS A 104 9.24 10.32 18.03
CA LYS A 104 10.61 10.80 18.21
C LYS A 104 11.04 11.73 17.08
N THR A 105 10.68 11.38 15.85
CA THR A 105 10.84 12.23 14.67
C THR A 105 9.49 12.32 13.97
N PRO A 106 8.66 13.30 14.39
CA PRO A 106 7.30 13.42 13.91
C PRO A 106 7.23 13.28 12.40
N GLY A 107 6.49 12.27 11.97
CA GLY A 107 6.28 12.01 10.57
C GLY A 107 5.44 10.77 10.35
N LEU A 108 4.58 10.83 9.34
CA LEU A 108 3.75 9.71 8.98
C LEU A 108 4.60 8.68 8.23
N CYS A 109 4.77 7.52 8.86
CA CYS A 109 5.39 6.37 8.27
C CYS A 109 4.31 5.43 7.70
N LEU A 110 4.47 4.98 6.47
CA LEU A 110 3.64 3.94 5.88
C LEU A 110 4.40 2.62 5.86
N ARG A 111 3.70 1.52 6.19
CA ARG A 111 4.14 0.16 5.93
C ARG A 111 3.27 -0.42 4.82
N ILE A 112 3.89 -0.83 3.73
CA ILE A 112 3.23 -1.36 2.53
C ILE A 112 3.64 -2.82 2.42
N GLN A 113 2.69 -3.75 2.31
CA GLN A 113 2.99 -5.16 2.05
C GLN A 113 2.32 -5.61 0.76
N GLN A 114 3.12 -6.17 -0.13
CA GLN A 114 2.72 -6.80 -1.38
C GLN A 114 3.02 -8.30 -1.29
N ILE A 115 2.03 -9.11 -1.61
CA ILE A 115 2.17 -10.58 -1.68
C ILE A 115 1.73 -10.99 -3.07
N THR A 116 2.54 -11.77 -3.76
CA THR A 116 2.19 -12.34 -5.06
C THR A 116 2.27 -13.85 -4.99
N MET A 117 1.12 -14.51 -5.13
CA MET A 117 1.07 -15.96 -5.31
C MET A 117 1.21 -16.27 -6.79
N GLN A 118 2.38 -16.78 -7.18
CA GLN A 118 2.64 -17.28 -8.52
C GLN A 118 3.21 -18.70 -8.43
N ASN A 119 2.85 -19.57 -9.38
CA ASN A 119 3.73 -20.70 -9.71
C ASN A 119 5.05 -20.10 -10.23
N LEU A 120 6.13 -20.27 -9.47
CA LEU A 120 7.45 -19.60 -9.53
C LEU A 120 8.22 -19.60 -10.88
N ARG A 121 7.57 -19.92 -12.00
CA ARG A 121 8.16 -19.94 -13.35
C ARG A 121 8.00 -18.63 -14.14
N GLY A 122 7.45 -17.56 -13.54
CA GLY A 122 7.18 -16.29 -14.24
C GLY A 122 8.11 -15.12 -13.85
N ASN A 123 8.11 -14.06 -14.67
CA ASN A 123 8.92 -12.84 -14.53
C ASN A 123 8.68 -12.10 -13.19
N LEU A 124 9.55 -12.31 -12.21
CA LEU A 124 9.53 -11.69 -10.87
C LEU A 124 9.99 -10.23 -10.84
N HIS A 125 10.55 -9.74 -11.95
CA HIS A 125 11.11 -8.38 -12.10
C HIS A 125 10.10 -7.24 -11.89
N LYS A 126 8.84 -7.54 -11.58
CA LYS A 126 7.74 -6.58 -11.63
C LYS A 126 7.28 -6.09 -10.26
N LEU A 127 7.61 -6.79 -9.17
CA LEU A 127 7.50 -6.21 -7.83
C LEU A 127 8.45 -5.01 -7.75
N CYS A 128 7.90 -3.81 -7.58
CA CYS A 128 8.71 -2.62 -7.41
C CYS A 128 9.23 -2.58 -5.96
N LEU A 129 10.40 -2.00 -5.68
CA LEU A 129 10.94 -1.83 -4.32
C LEU A 129 10.80 -0.36 -3.91
N SER A 130 11.21 0.50 -4.84
CA SER A 130 10.92 1.92 -4.89
C SER A 130 10.94 2.37 -6.35
N ALA A 131 10.36 3.54 -6.65
CA ALA A 131 10.43 4.13 -8.00
C ALA A 131 11.88 4.38 -8.48
N HIS A 132 12.84 4.43 -7.56
CA HIS A 132 14.26 4.68 -7.85
C HIS A 132 15.08 3.40 -8.05
N THR A 133 14.49 2.21 -7.90
CA THR A 133 15.22 0.95 -8.04
C THR A 133 15.17 0.47 -9.49
N SER A 134 16.34 0.39 -10.13
CA SER A 134 16.47 -0.10 -11.51
C SER A 134 15.93 -1.53 -11.66
N GLY A 135 15.49 -1.88 -12.87
CA GLY A 135 15.03 -3.24 -13.17
C GLY A 135 16.09 -4.30 -12.90
N VAL A 136 17.36 -4.02 -13.24
CA VAL A 136 18.51 -4.91 -12.99
C VAL A 136 18.68 -5.18 -11.49
N ARG A 137 18.68 -4.13 -10.67
CA ARG A 137 18.85 -4.29 -9.23
C ARG A 137 17.68 -5.02 -8.56
N ARG A 138 16.46 -4.83 -9.09
CA ARG A 138 15.30 -5.62 -8.69
C ARG A 138 15.48 -7.10 -9.02
N ALA A 139 15.94 -7.41 -10.24
CA ALA A 139 16.23 -8.76 -10.68
C ALA A 139 17.20 -9.47 -9.74
N GLU A 140 18.33 -8.85 -9.43
CA GLU A 140 19.37 -9.42 -8.55
C GLU A 140 18.84 -9.78 -7.16
N LEU A 141 18.02 -8.89 -6.57
CA LEU A 141 17.43 -9.11 -5.25
C LEU A 141 16.43 -10.27 -5.27
N TYR A 142 15.59 -10.37 -6.30
CA TYR A 142 14.63 -11.47 -6.43
C TYR A 142 15.33 -12.80 -6.74
N ASP A 143 16.28 -12.81 -7.67
CA ASP A 143 17.04 -13.99 -8.05
C ASP A 143 17.71 -14.65 -6.85
N THR A 144 18.25 -13.85 -5.93
CA THR A 144 18.89 -14.35 -4.71
C THR A 144 17.89 -15.11 -3.82
N VAL A 145 16.72 -14.52 -3.57
CA VAL A 145 15.67 -15.12 -2.72
C VAL A 145 15.07 -16.36 -3.40
N VAL A 146 14.86 -16.30 -4.71
CA VAL A 146 14.23 -17.35 -5.51
C VAL A 146 15.14 -18.56 -5.66
N LYS A 147 16.42 -18.35 -5.97
CA LYS A 147 17.42 -19.44 -6.05
C LYS A 147 17.52 -20.18 -4.73
N ALA A 148 17.57 -19.45 -3.61
CA ALA A 148 17.62 -20.05 -2.28
C ALA A 148 16.33 -20.81 -1.91
N TYR A 149 15.16 -20.31 -2.34
CA TYR A 149 13.89 -21.03 -2.17
C TYR A 149 13.87 -22.34 -2.99
N ILE A 150 14.24 -22.27 -4.27
CA ILE A 150 14.28 -23.43 -5.17
C ILE A 150 15.25 -24.48 -4.66
N SER A 151 16.37 -24.08 -4.07
CA SER A 151 17.36 -25.00 -3.50
C SER A 151 16.93 -25.65 -2.18
N GLY A 152 15.69 -25.43 -1.72
CA GLY A 152 15.18 -26.00 -0.46
C GLY A 152 15.82 -25.40 0.79
N ASN A 153 16.62 -24.33 0.65
CA ASN A 153 17.16 -23.62 1.79
C ASN A 153 16.05 -22.79 2.43
N LYS A 154 16.14 -22.55 3.74
CA LYS A 154 15.31 -21.55 4.41
C LYS A 154 15.58 -20.22 3.70
N ALA A 155 14.66 -19.77 2.86
CA ALA A 155 14.96 -18.68 1.93
C ALA A 155 15.39 -17.45 2.74
N PRO A 156 16.60 -16.90 2.50
CA PRO A 156 17.07 -15.75 3.22
C PRO A 156 16.15 -14.58 2.91
N SER A 157 15.74 -13.86 3.95
CA SER A 157 15.11 -12.56 3.74
C SER A 157 16.16 -11.58 3.27
N SER A 158 15.89 -10.84 2.20
CA SER A 158 16.79 -9.80 1.69
C SER A 158 16.25 -8.42 2.05
N THR A 159 17.10 -7.59 2.65
CA THR A 159 16.77 -6.20 2.97
C THR A 159 17.43 -5.26 1.98
N TYR A 160 16.68 -4.24 1.55
CA TYR A 160 17.15 -3.21 0.63
C TYR A 160 16.74 -1.83 1.13
N THR A 161 17.68 -0.89 1.16
CA THR A 161 17.40 0.52 1.44
C THR A 161 17.71 1.36 0.20
N CYS A 162 16.71 2.12 -0.26
CA CYS A 162 16.88 3.03 -1.37
C CYS A 162 17.75 4.22 -0.97
N ARG A 163 18.82 4.48 -1.73
CA ARG A 163 19.75 5.60 -1.45
C ARG A 163 19.16 6.98 -1.75
N VAL A 164 18.06 7.04 -2.52
CA VAL A 164 17.43 8.29 -2.96
C VAL A 164 16.30 8.69 -2.00
N CYS A 165 15.35 7.77 -1.77
CA CYS A 165 14.14 8.05 -0.99
C CYS A 165 14.08 7.38 0.38
N THR A 166 15.20 6.77 0.83
CA THR A 166 15.32 6.07 2.13
C THR A 166 14.28 4.97 2.42
N ALA A 167 13.45 4.61 1.43
CA ALA A 167 12.53 3.50 1.52
C ALA A 167 13.30 2.22 1.88
N GLU A 168 12.86 1.56 2.94
CA GLU A 168 13.39 0.27 3.37
C GLU A 168 12.44 -0.82 2.91
N SER A 169 12.97 -1.87 2.31
CA SER A 169 12.23 -2.99 1.76
C SER A 169 12.77 -4.31 2.30
N LEU A 170 11.88 -5.25 2.60
CA LEU A 170 12.17 -6.63 2.98
C LEU A 170 11.50 -7.56 1.98
N VAL A 171 12.27 -8.46 1.38
CA VAL A 171 11.79 -9.50 0.46
C VAL A 171 11.99 -10.87 1.11
N ASP A 172 10.95 -11.70 1.16
CA ASP A 172 11.05 -13.08 1.67
C ASP A 172 10.27 -14.13 0.85
N LEU A 173 10.30 -15.38 1.35
CA LEU A 173 9.59 -16.57 0.88
C LEU A 173 8.34 -16.25 0.04
N ALA A 174 8.28 -16.75 -1.19
CA ALA A 174 7.15 -16.56 -2.10
C ALA A 174 6.69 -15.09 -2.18
N LEU A 175 7.63 -14.19 -2.47
CA LEU A 175 7.39 -12.83 -2.96
C LEU A 175 6.56 -11.93 -2.03
N VAL A 176 6.72 -12.09 -0.72
CA VAL A 176 6.26 -11.07 0.21
C VAL A 176 7.28 -9.94 0.20
N LEU A 177 6.87 -8.80 -0.32
CA LEU A 177 7.60 -7.55 -0.23
C LEU A 177 6.94 -6.68 0.83
N THR A 178 7.69 -6.26 1.84
CA THR A 178 7.26 -5.21 2.78
C THR A 178 8.16 -3.99 2.63
N THR A 179 7.57 -2.82 2.41
CA THR A 179 8.28 -1.55 2.26
C THR A 179 7.81 -0.55 3.31
N TRP A 180 8.74 0.12 3.98
CA TRP A 180 8.50 1.22 4.90
C TRP A 180 8.97 2.54 4.28
N ILE A 181 8.11 3.56 4.32
CA ILE A 181 8.41 4.91 3.84
C ILE A 181 8.05 5.95 4.90
N ASN A 182 8.86 6.99 5.04
CA ASN A 182 8.57 8.13 5.91
C ASN A 182 8.20 9.33 5.04
N LEU A 183 6.95 9.79 5.16
CA LEU A 183 6.40 10.89 4.37
C LEU A 183 6.64 12.27 4.99
N GLY A 184 7.26 12.34 6.17
CA GLY A 184 7.58 13.60 6.85
C GLY A 184 6.49 14.13 7.79
N PRO A 185 6.74 15.30 8.43
CA PRO A 185 6.02 15.89 9.55
C PRO A 185 4.84 16.75 9.10
N ASP A 186 4.44 16.68 7.83
CA ASP A 186 3.20 17.30 7.34
C ASP A 186 3.17 18.84 7.22
N LEU A 187 4.32 19.51 7.20
CA LEU A 187 4.32 20.98 7.23
C LEU A 187 3.89 21.61 5.90
N THR A 188 4.35 21.07 4.76
CA THR A 188 4.03 21.57 3.42
C THR A 188 4.10 20.45 2.38
N PRO A 189 3.37 20.55 1.25
CA PRO A 189 3.54 19.64 0.11
C PRO A 189 4.91 19.78 -0.56
N ASP A 190 5.74 20.73 -0.09
CA ASP A 190 7.11 20.94 -0.51
C ASP A 190 8.14 20.20 0.36
N ASP A 191 7.70 19.42 1.36
CA ASP A 191 8.62 18.57 2.13
C ASP A 191 9.32 17.58 1.19
N PRO A 192 10.67 17.54 1.16
CA PRO A 192 11.41 16.61 0.32
C PRO A 192 11.04 15.13 0.54
N ARG A 193 10.65 14.73 1.76
CA ARG A 193 10.17 13.38 2.09
C ARG A 193 8.83 13.07 1.44
N TRP A 194 7.97 14.06 1.30
CA TRP A 194 6.72 13.90 0.55
C TRP A 194 6.98 13.86 -0.96
N ILE A 195 7.75 14.82 -1.48
CA ILE A 195 7.99 14.95 -2.91
C ILE A 195 8.70 13.72 -3.47
N VAL A 196 9.75 13.21 -2.80
CA VAL A 196 10.54 12.08 -3.30
C VAL A 196 9.73 10.79 -3.47
N HIS A 197 8.55 10.70 -2.84
CA HIS A 197 7.64 9.56 -2.99
C HIS A 197 6.47 9.86 -3.94
N SER A 198 6.12 11.12 -4.16
CA SER A 198 5.00 11.59 -5.00
C SER A 198 5.18 11.14 -6.46
N CYS A 199 4.16 11.23 -7.32
CA CYS A 199 4.25 10.86 -8.75
C CYS A 199 4.21 12.12 -9.66
N GLY A 200 5.18 12.26 -10.57
CA GLY A 200 5.38 13.42 -11.46
C GLY A 200 6.68 13.34 -12.27
N GLY A 201 6.70 13.80 -13.52
CA GLY A 201 7.88 13.69 -14.40
C GLY A 201 9.12 14.48 -13.96
N GLU A 202 8.97 15.47 -13.07
CA GLU A 202 10.06 16.33 -12.58
C GLU A 202 10.78 15.80 -11.33
N LEU A 203 10.37 14.63 -10.82
CA LEU A 203 10.81 14.06 -9.53
C LEU A 203 12.27 13.61 -9.47
N SER A 204 12.96 13.53 -10.60
CA SER A 204 14.35 13.07 -10.68
C SER A 204 15.36 14.02 -10.03
N LYS A 205 14.93 15.17 -9.50
CA LYS A 205 15.82 16.21 -8.94
C LYS A 205 15.85 16.29 -7.41
N VAL A 206 14.90 15.68 -6.69
CA VAL A 206 14.85 15.79 -5.21
C VAL A 206 15.66 14.68 -4.57
N THR A 207 16.76 15.04 -3.92
CA THR A 207 17.56 14.11 -3.12
C THR A 207 17.39 14.42 -1.64
N LEU A 208 17.07 13.40 -0.84
CA LEU A 208 17.01 13.54 0.61
C LEU A 208 18.41 13.82 1.18
N GLY A 209 18.55 14.98 1.83
CA GLY A 209 19.78 15.36 2.56
C GLY A 209 20.08 14.46 3.77
N PRO A 210 21.30 14.53 4.35
CA PRO A 210 21.76 13.61 5.39
C PRO A 210 20.87 13.54 6.64
N ASN A 211 20.26 14.66 7.03
CA ASN A 211 19.36 14.72 8.19
C ASN A 211 18.09 13.87 8.02
N HIS A 212 17.63 13.65 6.79
CA HIS A 212 16.48 12.79 6.49
C HIS A 212 16.82 11.30 6.54
N ARG A 213 18.11 10.95 6.65
CA ARG A 213 18.62 9.57 6.63
C ARG A 213 19.00 9.06 8.02
N LYS A 214 18.83 9.88 9.06
CA LYS A 214 19.29 9.58 10.43
C LYS A 214 18.50 8.44 11.07
N ASP A 215 17.22 8.31 10.73
CA ASP A 215 16.35 7.29 11.31
C ASP A 215 15.90 6.26 10.27
N SER A 216 15.91 4.99 10.68
CA SER A 216 15.31 3.92 9.90
C SER A 216 13.78 4.07 9.91
N SER A 217 13.19 4.14 8.71
CA SER A 217 11.72 4.20 8.54
C SER A 217 11.05 2.94 9.11
N ARG A 218 11.72 1.79 8.98
CA ARG A 218 11.27 0.53 9.56
C ARG A 218 11.25 0.59 11.08
N VAL A 219 12.37 0.99 11.70
CA VAL A 219 12.47 1.07 13.17
C VAL A 219 11.46 2.07 13.72
N CYS A 220 11.32 3.24 13.09
CA CYS A 220 10.33 4.24 13.46
C CYS A 220 8.90 3.68 13.45
N PHE A 221 8.54 2.90 12.43
CA PHE A 221 7.21 2.31 12.32
C PHE A 221 7.00 1.16 13.31
N GLU A 222 7.91 0.19 13.34
CA GLU A 222 7.72 -1.05 14.11
C GLU A 222 7.79 -0.82 15.63
N ASN A 223 8.54 0.20 16.09
CA ASN A 223 8.59 0.55 17.52
C ASN A 223 7.26 1.05 18.10
N VAL A 224 6.39 1.57 17.26
CA VAL A 224 5.09 2.14 17.68
C VAL A 224 3.91 1.37 17.13
N SER A 225 4.15 0.38 16.26
CA SER A 225 3.08 -0.38 15.64
C SER A 225 2.46 -1.32 16.67
N PRO A 226 1.12 -1.29 16.87
CA PRO A 226 0.45 -2.28 17.72
C PRO A 226 0.42 -3.68 17.06
N ARG A 227 0.83 -3.78 15.79
CA ARG A 227 0.74 -5.00 15.00
C ARG A 227 2.08 -5.36 14.39
N SER A 228 2.64 -6.48 14.87
CA SER A 228 3.89 -7.02 14.35
C SER A 228 3.82 -7.33 12.85
N LEU A 229 4.98 -7.30 12.20
CA LEU A 229 5.13 -7.68 10.80
C LEU A 229 4.62 -9.11 10.52
N GLU A 230 4.86 -10.03 11.43
CA GLU A 230 4.40 -11.42 11.32
C GLU A 230 2.87 -11.52 11.41
N ALA A 231 2.25 -10.80 12.35
CA ALA A 231 0.79 -10.74 12.46
C ALA A 231 0.13 -10.08 11.24
N LEU A 232 0.80 -9.11 10.61
CA LEU A 232 0.37 -8.57 9.31
C LEU A 232 0.42 -9.63 8.23
N ARG A 233 1.57 -10.28 8.08
CA ARG A 233 1.80 -11.32 7.06
C ARG A 233 0.80 -12.47 7.20
N SER A 234 0.67 -13.06 8.39
CA SER A 234 -0.22 -14.20 8.64
C SER A 234 -1.67 -13.88 8.30
N CYS A 235 -2.13 -12.68 8.64
CA CYS A 235 -3.49 -12.24 8.29
C CYS A 235 -3.65 -12.03 6.78
N ASN A 236 -2.68 -11.39 6.12
CA ASN A 236 -2.73 -11.19 4.67
C ASN A 236 -2.71 -12.51 3.91
N LEU A 237 -1.85 -13.46 4.31
CA LEU A 237 -1.85 -14.82 3.77
C LEU A 237 -3.18 -15.54 4.03
N SER A 238 -3.83 -15.30 5.18
CA SER A 238 -5.13 -15.90 5.49
C SER A 238 -6.24 -15.45 4.53
N TYR A 239 -6.14 -14.26 3.93
CA TYR A 239 -7.09 -13.84 2.90
C TYR A 239 -6.89 -14.59 1.59
N LEU A 240 -5.64 -14.91 1.27
CA LEU A 240 -5.26 -15.61 0.03
C LEU A 240 -5.53 -17.11 0.12
N LYS A 241 -5.37 -17.70 1.31
CA LYS A 241 -5.69 -19.11 1.58
C LYS A 241 -7.14 -19.40 1.19
N ASP A 242 -7.33 -20.47 0.41
CA ASP A 242 -8.64 -20.94 -0.06
C ASP A 242 -9.51 -19.84 -0.70
N GLN A 243 -8.87 -18.81 -1.26
CA GLN A 243 -9.51 -17.62 -1.83
C GLN A 243 -10.51 -16.93 -0.86
N ARG A 244 -10.25 -16.98 0.45
CA ARG A 244 -11.12 -16.41 1.50
C ARG A 244 -11.53 -14.96 1.24
N PHE A 245 -10.67 -14.17 0.60
CA PHE A 245 -10.97 -12.80 0.19
C PHE A 245 -12.29 -12.67 -0.59
N LYS A 246 -12.67 -13.65 -1.43
CA LYS A 246 -13.94 -13.62 -2.19
C LYS A 246 -15.17 -13.61 -1.28
N ARG A 247 -15.06 -14.13 -0.05
CA ARG A 247 -16.14 -14.21 0.94
C ARG A 247 -16.18 -13.03 1.90
N VAL A 248 -15.02 -12.44 2.21
CA VAL A 248 -14.89 -11.46 3.31
C VAL A 248 -14.58 -10.04 2.84
N MET A 249 -14.36 -9.83 1.55
CA MET A 249 -14.05 -8.52 0.97
C MET A 249 -15.09 -8.11 -0.07
N CYS A 250 -15.23 -6.80 -0.30
CA CYS A 250 -16.14 -6.27 -1.30
C CYS A 250 -15.49 -6.31 -2.68
N GLN A 251 -16.19 -6.89 -3.67
CA GLN A 251 -15.75 -6.87 -5.07
C GLN A 251 -16.04 -5.49 -5.69
N VAL A 252 -15.11 -4.97 -6.49
CA VAL A 252 -15.32 -3.72 -7.24
C VAL A 252 -16.14 -4.03 -8.50
N TYR A 253 -17.31 -3.40 -8.63
CA TYR A 253 -18.31 -3.70 -9.66
C TYR A 253 -17.77 -3.73 -11.11
N TRP A 254 -16.86 -2.81 -11.45
CA TRP A 254 -16.24 -2.71 -12.78
C TRP A 254 -14.91 -3.48 -12.89
N GLY A 255 -14.36 -3.94 -11.78
CA GLY A 255 -13.14 -4.74 -11.71
C GLY A 255 -13.49 -6.12 -11.20
N LYS A 256 -14.00 -7.01 -12.07
CA LYS A 256 -14.33 -8.42 -11.75
C LYS A 256 -13.17 -9.20 -11.11
N SER A 257 -11.97 -8.64 -11.16
CA SER A 257 -10.70 -9.12 -10.64
C SER A 257 -10.21 -8.41 -9.37
N VAL A 258 -11.00 -7.54 -8.73
CA VAL A 258 -10.54 -6.70 -7.61
C VAL A 258 -11.47 -6.79 -6.42
N TRP A 259 -10.90 -7.04 -5.25
CA TRP A 259 -11.57 -7.06 -3.95
C TRP A 259 -10.85 -6.14 -2.99
N TYR A 260 -11.59 -5.47 -2.10
CA TYR A 260 -11.00 -4.65 -1.04
C TYR A 260 -11.67 -4.92 0.30
N LEU A 261 -10.88 -4.81 1.37
CA LEU A 261 -11.41 -4.86 2.72
C LEU A 261 -12.04 -3.51 3.05
N PRO A 262 -13.35 -3.44 3.36
CA PRO A 262 -13.99 -2.20 3.72
C PRO A 262 -13.38 -1.62 5.01
N PRO A 263 -13.27 -0.28 5.14
CA PRO A 263 -12.86 0.35 6.39
C PRO A 263 -13.77 -0.10 7.54
N LYS A 264 -13.20 -0.34 8.73
CA LYS A 264 -13.99 -0.61 9.93
C LYS A 264 -14.98 0.55 10.15
N GLY A 265 -16.27 0.22 10.28
CA GLY A 265 -17.34 1.23 10.44
C GLY A 265 -17.95 1.75 9.13
N SER A 266 -17.54 1.23 7.96
CA SER A 266 -18.25 1.52 6.71
C SER A 266 -19.48 0.62 6.54
N TRP A 267 -20.54 1.19 5.96
CA TRP A 267 -21.91 0.66 5.88
C TRP A 267 -22.07 -0.75 5.27
N GLY A 268 -21.00 -1.35 4.74
CA GLY A 268 -21.00 -2.72 4.22
C GLY A 268 -21.09 -3.81 5.30
N ASN A 269 -20.82 -3.49 6.57
CA ASN A 269 -20.92 -4.46 7.67
C ASN A 269 -22.37 -4.78 8.10
N TYR A 270 -23.36 -4.00 7.66
CA TYR A 270 -24.77 -4.21 8.02
C TYR A 270 -25.50 -5.22 7.11
N TRP A 271 -24.87 -5.66 6.01
CA TRP A 271 -25.52 -6.54 5.03
C TRP A 271 -25.15 -8.01 5.15
N PHE A 272 -24.24 -8.36 6.07
CA PHE A 272 -23.80 -9.74 6.32
C PHE A 272 -24.20 -10.26 7.72
N MET A 273 -25.07 -9.53 8.41
CA MET A 273 -25.74 -9.97 9.64
C MET A 273 -27.25 -10.00 9.41
N SER A 274 -27.70 -10.90 8.55
CA SER A 274 -29.09 -11.36 8.44
C SER A 274 -29.09 -12.75 7.86
#